data_AF-A0A0P7TUU5-F1
#
_entry.id   AF-A0A0P7TUU5-F1
#
_cell.length_a   1.000
_cell.length_b   1.000
_cell.length_c   1.000
_cell.angle_alpha   90.00
_cell.angle_beta   90.00
_cell.angle_gamma   90.00
#
_symmetry.space_group_name_H-M   'P 1'
#
loop_
_entity.id
_entity.type
_entity.pdbx_description
1 polymer ?
#
loop_
_entity_poly.entity_id
_entity_poly.type
_entity_poly.pdbx_seq_one_letter_code
_entity_poly.pdbx_strand_id
1 'polypeptide(L)'
;AILAFMLGVFQIPLEECENMYRHLCSNVFNQNIIVGTVKMSWSHAFYDSQFWESILKERVGSQLMIETSRNPKCPKVAAVSTIVSRGTPLKAYVFRNYNMPPGVRSHYLGGCEHQLWQAIRASSAAPGYFQEFVLGNDLHQDGGLLINNPTALAIHECKCLWPGTPVQCVVSLGTGRFEGPGNHGATHTSLKTKLSHIISSATDTEEVHTTLDALLPPNTYFRFNPFMTEDIPLDESRSEKLNLLRDECERYLERNAEKLQMAASMLSQEKSAIQRLTEWLKLKRDMCDGLPPFFSKL
;
A
#
# COMPACT_ATOMS: atom_id res chain seq x y z
N ALA A 1 -3.08 -2.06 1.05
CA ALA A 1 -3.82 -0.82 1.37
C ALA A 1 -4.69 -0.91 2.62
N ILE A 2 -5.55 -1.94 2.75
CA ILE A 2 -6.52 -2.08 3.87
C ILE A 2 -5.85 -1.86 5.25
N LEU A 3 -4.77 -2.60 5.55
CA LEU A 3 -4.04 -2.48 6.82
C LEU A 3 -3.52 -1.06 7.10
N ALA A 4 -3.00 -0.37 6.08
CA ALA A 4 -2.49 1.00 6.24
C ALA A 4 -3.61 1.99 6.63
N PHE A 5 -4.82 1.78 6.14
CA PHE A 5 -5.98 2.60 6.49
C PHE A 5 -6.50 2.25 7.89
N MET A 6 -6.59 0.96 8.23
CA MET A 6 -6.98 0.51 9.57
C MET A 6 -6.07 1.09 10.65
N LEU A 7 -4.75 1.02 10.45
CA LEU A 7 -3.76 1.50 11.41
C LEU A 7 -3.59 3.02 11.37
N GLY A 8 -3.52 3.62 10.17
CA GLY A 8 -3.23 5.04 10.02
C GLY A 8 -4.46 5.93 10.19
N VAL A 9 -5.53 5.64 9.46
CA VAL A 9 -6.74 6.47 9.44
C VAL A 9 -7.64 6.16 10.63
N PHE A 10 -7.97 4.88 10.83
CA PHE A 10 -8.91 4.45 11.88
C PHE A 10 -8.24 4.22 13.23
N GLN A 11 -6.91 4.12 13.28
CA GLN A 11 -6.15 3.91 14.51
C GLN A 11 -6.61 2.67 15.31
N ILE A 12 -7.03 1.63 14.59
CA ILE A 12 -7.49 0.37 15.16
C ILE A 12 -6.29 -0.37 15.77
N PRO A 13 -6.39 -0.92 16.99
CA PRO A 13 -5.32 -1.73 17.58
C PRO A 13 -4.94 -2.92 16.70
N LEU A 14 -3.66 -3.34 16.73
CA LEU A 14 -3.15 -4.42 15.88
C LEU A 14 -3.89 -5.75 16.08
N GLU A 15 -4.23 -6.10 17.32
CA GLU A 15 -4.97 -7.33 17.65
C GLU A 15 -6.38 -7.31 17.04
N GLU A 16 -7.07 -6.17 17.11
CA GLU A 16 -8.37 -6.01 16.47
C GLU A 16 -8.25 -6.03 14.94
N CYS A 17 -7.16 -5.47 14.38
CA CYS A 17 -6.89 -5.55 12.95
C CYS A 17 -6.74 -7.01 12.47
N GLU A 18 -6.04 -7.85 13.22
CA GLU A 18 -5.88 -9.27 12.89
C GLU A 18 -7.24 -10.00 12.94
N ASN A 19 -8.00 -9.79 14.01
CA ASN A 19 -9.33 -10.39 14.17
C ASN A 19 -10.28 -9.97 13.03
N MET A 20 -10.28 -8.69 12.69
CA MET A 20 -11.02 -8.15 11.55
C MET A 20 -10.56 -8.79 10.24
N TYR A 21 -9.25 -8.91 10.01
CA TYR A 21 -8.72 -9.55 8.80
C TYR A 21 -9.19 -11.00 8.67
N ARG A 22 -9.10 -11.80 9.75
CA ARG A 22 -9.57 -13.20 9.77
C ARG A 22 -11.06 -13.32 9.49
N HIS A 23 -11.87 -12.44 10.09
CA HIS A 23 -13.31 -12.40 9.86
C HIS A 23 -13.65 -11.98 8.42
N LEU A 24 -12.95 -10.98 7.89
CA LEU A 24 -13.10 -10.53 6.50
C LEU A 24 -12.74 -11.64 5.50
N CYS A 25 -11.61 -12.32 5.69
CA CYS A 25 -11.22 -13.44 4.83
C CYS A 25 -12.28 -14.55 4.85
N SER A 26 -12.80 -14.88 6.03
CA SER A 26 -13.85 -15.89 6.19
C SER A 26 -15.18 -15.48 5.54
N ASN A 27 -15.51 -14.19 5.47
CA ASN A 27 -16.77 -13.73 4.87
C ASN A 27 -16.65 -13.51 3.36
N VAL A 28 -15.52 -12.96 2.91
CA VAL A 28 -15.30 -12.60 1.50
C VAL A 28 -14.94 -13.83 0.66
N PHE A 29 -14.16 -14.77 1.21
CA PHE A 29 -13.68 -15.93 0.46
C PHE A 29 -14.54 -17.20 0.60
N ASN A 30 -15.60 -17.18 1.42
CA ASN A 30 -16.47 -18.33 1.66
C ASN A 30 -17.67 -18.39 0.70
N GLN A 31 -17.42 -18.26 -0.60
CA GLN A 31 -18.46 -18.44 -1.63
C GLN A 31 -18.47 -19.87 -2.16
N ASN A 32 -19.68 -20.40 -2.37
CA ASN A 32 -19.89 -21.70 -3.01
C ASN A 32 -19.20 -21.75 -4.39
N ILE A 33 -18.28 -22.72 -4.55
CA ILE A 33 -17.43 -22.95 -5.74
C ILE A 33 -18.22 -22.96 -7.06
N ILE A 34 -19.48 -23.41 -7.01
CA ILE A 34 -20.40 -23.49 -8.16
C ILE A 34 -20.82 -22.09 -8.65
N VAL A 35 -21.05 -21.14 -7.75
CA VAL A 35 -21.43 -19.75 -8.09
C VAL A 35 -20.22 -18.97 -8.64
N GLY A 36 -19.03 -19.21 -8.08
CA GLY A 36 -17.78 -18.60 -8.55
C GLY A 36 -17.40 -19.02 -9.97
N THR A 37 -17.65 -20.28 -10.35
CA THR A 37 -17.34 -20.80 -11.70
C THR A 37 -18.28 -20.23 -12.78
N VAL A 38 -19.57 -20.05 -12.46
CA VAL A 38 -20.55 -19.45 -13.39
C VAL A 38 -20.30 -17.95 -13.57
N LYS A 39 -19.99 -17.21 -12.49
CA LYS A 39 -19.67 -15.77 -12.57
C LYS A 39 -18.33 -15.49 -13.29
N MET A 40 -17.32 -16.35 -13.15
CA MET A 40 -16.05 -16.23 -13.89
C MET A 40 -16.25 -16.16 -15.41
N SER A 41 -17.25 -16.87 -15.95
CA SER A 41 -17.58 -16.85 -17.39
C SER A 41 -18.31 -15.58 -17.85
N TRP A 42 -18.90 -14.79 -16.94
CA TRP A 42 -19.70 -13.61 -17.29
C TRP A 42 -19.11 -12.28 -16.83
N SER A 43 -18.33 -12.25 -15.74
CA SER A 43 -17.81 -11.01 -15.13
C SER A 43 -16.31 -11.00 -14.86
N HIS A 44 -15.56 -12.04 -15.28
CA HIS A 44 -14.11 -12.18 -15.08
C HIS A 44 -13.62 -12.03 -13.62
N ALA A 45 -14.50 -12.23 -12.62
CA ALA A 45 -14.19 -12.13 -11.20
C ALA A 45 -14.72 -13.35 -10.45
N PHE A 46 -13.91 -13.90 -9.53
CA PHE A 46 -14.27 -15.07 -8.73
C PHE A 46 -15.14 -14.72 -7.51
N TYR A 47 -14.92 -13.54 -6.91
CA TYR A 47 -15.60 -13.08 -5.70
C TYR A 47 -16.59 -11.95 -5.95
N ASP A 48 -17.62 -11.87 -5.11
CA ASP A 48 -18.64 -10.84 -5.20
C ASP A 48 -18.10 -9.46 -4.77
N SER A 49 -17.86 -8.64 -5.80
CA SER A 49 -17.35 -7.29 -5.64
C SER A 49 -18.36 -6.33 -5.01
N GLN A 50 -19.67 -6.59 -5.13
CA GLN A 50 -20.71 -5.76 -4.52
C GLN A 50 -20.78 -6.02 -3.01
N PHE A 51 -20.64 -7.28 -2.59
CA PHE A 51 -20.54 -7.62 -1.16
C PHE A 51 -19.28 -7.02 -0.52
N TRP A 52 -18.14 -7.08 -1.21
CA TRP A 52 -16.93 -6.42 -0.74
C TRP A 52 -17.12 -4.90 -0.62
N GLU A 53 -17.74 -4.29 -1.63
CA GLU A 53 -18.04 -2.86 -1.61
C GLU A 53 -19.00 -2.47 -0.48
N SER A 54 -20.03 -3.27 -0.20
CA SER A 54 -20.95 -3.00 0.90
C SER A 54 -20.26 -3.05 2.25
N ILE A 55 -19.39 -4.05 2.47
CA ILE A 55 -18.57 -4.14 3.69
C ILE A 55 -17.69 -2.90 3.85
N LEU A 56 -17.05 -2.47 2.76
CA LEU A 56 -16.19 -1.27 2.81
C LEU A 56 -17.02 -0.02 3.12
N LYS A 57 -18.15 0.18 2.46
CA LYS A 57 -19.03 1.33 2.73
C LYS A 57 -19.54 1.35 4.17
N GLU A 58 -19.89 0.19 4.72
CA GLU A 58 -20.36 0.05 6.10
C GLU A 58 -19.24 0.32 7.12
N ARG A 59 -18.06 -0.30 6.95
CA ARG A 59 -16.99 -0.27 7.95
C ARG A 59 -16.05 0.94 7.83
N VAL A 60 -15.75 1.36 6.61
CA VAL A 60 -14.79 2.44 6.32
C VAL A 60 -15.53 3.78 6.22
N GLY A 61 -16.76 3.76 5.73
CA GLY A 61 -17.57 4.95 5.51
C GLY A 61 -17.21 5.72 4.25
N SER A 62 -18.00 6.76 4.00
CA SER A 62 -17.98 7.60 2.79
C SER A 62 -17.23 8.92 2.95
N GLN A 63 -16.43 9.05 4.03
CA GLN A 63 -15.61 10.23 4.27
C GLN A 63 -14.57 10.40 3.15
N LEU A 64 -14.26 11.66 2.80
CA LEU A 64 -13.21 11.94 1.83
C LEU A 64 -11.82 11.69 2.44
N MET A 65 -10.90 11.18 1.62
CA MET A 65 -9.50 10.95 1.98
C MET A 65 -8.89 12.20 2.64
N ILE A 66 -9.02 13.37 2.00
CA ILE A 66 -8.45 14.64 2.49
C ILE A 66 -8.99 15.07 3.85
N GLU A 67 -10.22 14.69 4.22
CA GLU A 67 -10.79 15.09 5.50
C GLU A 67 -10.11 14.41 6.68
N THR A 68 -9.54 13.22 6.46
CA THR A 68 -8.76 12.53 7.50
C THR A 68 -7.50 13.32 7.89
N SER A 69 -7.00 14.16 6.99
CA SER A 69 -5.84 15.03 7.23
C SER A 69 -6.11 16.14 8.24
N ARG A 70 -7.38 16.38 8.60
CA ARG A 70 -7.77 17.36 9.64
C ARG A 70 -7.41 16.87 11.04
N ASN A 71 -7.32 15.55 11.25
CA ASN A 71 -6.88 14.99 12.51
C ASN A 71 -5.34 15.04 12.57
N PRO A 72 -4.74 15.80 13.51
CA PRO A 72 -3.28 15.90 13.61
C PRO A 72 -2.60 14.58 14.00
N LYS A 73 -3.36 13.62 14.57
CA LYS A 73 -2.86 12.28 14.88
C LYS A 73 -2.91 11.32 13.69
N CYS A 74 -3.61 11.68 12.61
CA CYS A 74 -3.68 10.85 11.41
C CYS A 74 -2.42 11.08 10.56
N PRO A 75 -1.61 10.05 10.29
CA PRO A 75 -0.45 10.17 9.43
C PRO A 75 -0.87 10.43 7.98
N LYS A 76 0.11 10.76 7.16
CA LYS A 76 -0.06 10.82 5.70
C LYS A 76 -0.17 9.39 5.18
N VAL A 77 -1.30 9.07 4.55
CA VAL A 77 -1.65 7.74 4.06
C VAL A 77 -1.93 7.82 2.56
N ALA A 78 -1.46 6.81 1.83
CA ALA A 78 -1.77 6.62 0.43
C ALA A 78 -2.06 5.15 0.10
N ALA A 79 -2.94 4.93 -0.88
CA ALA A 79 -3.20 3.64 -1.52
C ALA A 79 -2.93 3.76 -3.02
N VAL A 80 -2.46 2.67 -3.62
CA VAL A 80 -2.06 2.64 -5.03
C VAL A 80 -2.98 1.68 -5.79
N SER A 81 -3.39 2.08 -6.98
CA SER A 81 -4.10 1.26 -7.96
C SER A 81 -3.44 1.41 -9.32
N THR A 82 -3.81 0.54 -10.26
CA THR A 82 -3.35 0.59 -11.65
C THR A 82 -4.51 0.98 -12.55
N ILE A 83 -4.36 2.04 -13.35
CA ILE A 83 -5.33 2.42 -14.37
C ILE A 83 -5.08 1.59 -15.62
N VAL A 84 -6.11 0.87 -16.06
CA VAL A 84 -6.06 -0.02 -17.23
C VAL A 84 -6.84 0.52 -18.44
N SER A 85 -7.72 1.50 -18.26
CA SER A 85 -8.54 2.05 -19.35
C SER A 85 -7.80 3.02 -20.29
N ARG A 86 -6.63 3.54 -19.90
CA ARG A 86 -5.94 4.62 -20.63
C ARG A 86 -4.89 4.13 -21.64
N GLY A 87 -4.94 2.85 -22.03
CA GLY A 87 -3.99 2.24 -22.97
C GLY A 87 -2.64 1.92 -22.34
N THR A 88 -1.66 1.54 -23.17
CA THR A 88 -0.30 1.23 -22.74
C THR A 88 0.65 2.45 -22.87
N PRO A 89 1.59 2.65 -21.95
CA PRO A 89 1.82 1.85 -20.73
C PRO A 89 0.76 2.10 -19.65
N LEU A 90 0.52 1.07 -18.82
CA LEU A 90 -0.33 1.18 -17.63
C LEU A 90 0.20 2.25 -16.69
N LYS A 91 -0.69 2.92 -15.95
CA LYS A 91 -0.32 4.03 -15.06
C LYS A 91 -0.76 3.75 -13.63
N ALA A 92 0.15 3.98 -12.68
CA ALA A 92 -0.21 3.98 -11.27
C ALA A 92 -1.03 5.22 -10.92
N TYR A 93 -2.03 5.03 -10.06
CA TYR A 93 -2.84 6.09 -9.48
C TYR A 93 -2.79 6.05 -7.96
N VAL A 94 -2.48 7.18 -7.35
CA VAL A 94 -2.27 7.36 -5.91
C VAL A 94 -3.48 8.04 -5.28
N PHE A 95 -4.24 7.28 -4.50
CA PHE A 95 -5.25 7.81 -3.60
C PHE A 95 -4.57 8.25 -2.32
N ARG A 96 -4.63 9.54 -1.97
CA ARG A 96 -3.86 10.12 -0.85
C ARG A 96 -4.72 10.98 0.06
N ASN A 97 -4.41 11.02 1.36
CA ASN A 97 -5.08 11.92 2.31
C ASN A 97 -4.38 13.27 2.45
N TYR A 98 -3.65 13.69 1.42
CA TYR A 98 -2.89 14.94 1.43
C TYR A 98 -2.89 15.55 0.04
N ASN A 99 -2.71 16.87 0.03
CA ASN A 99 -2.46 17.60 -1.20
C ASN A 99 -0.98 17.95 -1.31
N MET A 100 -0.50 18.12 -2.53
CA MET A 100 0.86 18.58 -2.78
C MET A 100 0.99 20.08 -2.50
N PRO A 101 2.18 20.54 -2.04
CA PRO A 101 2.43 21.97 -1.90
C PRO A 101 2.21 22.73 -3.23
N PRO A 102 1.82 24.02 -3.19
CA PRO A 102 1.68 24.83 -4.40
C PRO A 102 2.95 24.79 -5.26
N GLY A 103 2.79 24.61 -6.57
CA GLY A 103 3.91 24.52 -7.51
C GLY A 103 4.61 23.16 -7.57
N VAL A 104 4.32 22.24 -6.65
CA VAL A 104 4.83 20.86 -6.69
C VAL A 104 3.82 19.95 -7.36
N ARG A 105 4.28 19.11 -8.29
CA ARG A 105 3.48 18.06 -8.91
C ARG A 105 4.15 16.72 -8.70
N SER A 106 3.35 15.73 -8.32
CA SER A 106 3.82 14.34 -8.30
C SER A 106 3.98 13.83 -9.72
N HIS A 107 4.99 12.98 -9.94
CA HIS A 107 5.11 12.16 -11.14
C HIS A 107 3.92 11.21 -11.34
N TYR A 108 3.37 10.70 -10.23
CA TYR A 108 2.25 9.76 -10.27
C TYR A 108 0.92 10.51 -10.37
N LEU A 109 -0.01 9.95 -11.16
CA LEU A 109 -1.39 10.41 -11.16
C LEU A 109 -1.98 10.15 -9.77
N GLY A 110 -2.85 11.02 -9.28
CA GLY A 110 -3.43 10.84 -7.97
C GLY A 110 -4.25 12.02 -7.48
N GLY A 111 -5.10 11.75 -6.49
CA GLY A 111 -6.05 12.71 -5.95
C GLY A 111 -6.34 12.46 -4.47
N CYS A 112 -6.91 13.46 -3.81
CA CYS A 112 -7.31 13.42 -2.39
C CYS A 112 -8.82 13.63 -2.18
N GLU A 113 -9.55 13.86 -3.26
CA GLU A 113 -10.98 14.10 -3.34
C GLU A 113 -11.84 12.83 -3.40
N HIS A 114 -11.22 11.67 -3.19
CA HIS A 114 -11.89 10.36 -3.23
C HIS A 114 -12.39 9.92 -1.86
N GLN A 115 -13.43 9.09 -1.82
CA GLN A 115 -13.90 8.49 -0.57
C GLN A 115 -12.95 7.37 -0.13
N LEU A 116 -12.82 7.16 1.18
CA LEU A 116 -11.94 6.14 1.76
C LEU A 116 -12.22 4.73 1.19
N TRP A 117 -13.51 4.34 1.10
CA TRP A 117 -13.88 3.03 0.57
C TRP A 117 -13.52 2.87 -0.92
N GLN A 118 -13.57 3.96 -1.71
CA GLN A 118 -13.20 3.93 -3.14
C GLN A 118 -11.71 3.66 -3.30
N ALA A 119 -10.86 4.31 -2.49
CA ALA A 119 -9.42 4.10 -2.50
C ALA A 119 -9.06 2.65 -2.17
N ILE A 120 -9.70 2.07 -1.15
CA ILE A 120 -9.48 0.68 -0.75
C ILE A 120 -10.00 -0.29 -1.82
N ARG A 121 -11.21 -0.05 -2.35
CA ARG A 121 -11.83 -0.90 -3.39
C ARG A 121 -11.03 -0.92 -4.69
N ALA A 122 -10.50 0.22 -5.11
CA ALA A 122 -9.64 0.34 -6.29
C ALA A 122 -8.30 -0.38 -6.08
N SER A 123 -7.68 -0.17 -4.91
CA SER A 123 -6.37 -0.74 -4.60
C SER A 123 -6.39 -2.26 -4.39
N SER A 124 -7.53 -2.84 -4.00
CA SER A 124 -7.71 -4.29 -3.74
C SER A 124 -8.36 -5.07 -4.90
N ALA A 125 -8.56 -4.43 -6.06
CA ALA A 125 -9.23 -5.03 -7.20
C ALA A 125 -8.33 -6.02 -7.95
N ALA A 126 -7.91 -7.11 -7.29
CA ALA A 126 -6.95 -8.07 -7.81
C ALA A 126 -7.50 -8.80 -9.06
N PRO A 127 -6.77 -8.81 -10.19
CA PRO A 127 -7.21 -9.48 -11.40
C PRO A 127 -7.50 -10.97 -11.15
N GLY A 128 -8.63 -11.46 -11.65
CA GLY A 128 -9.07 -12.85 -11.45
C GLY A 128 -9.66 -13.15 -10.06
N TYR A 129 -9.61 -12.21 -9.12
CA TYR A 129 -10.26 -12.29 -7.81
C TYR A 129 -11.47 -11.37 -7.76
N PHE A 130 -11.27 -10.07 -7.98
CA PHE A 130 -12.30 -9.04 -7.92
C PHE A 130 -12.46 -8.35 -9.27
N GLN A 131 -13.67 -7.84 -9.51
CA GLN A 131 -13.95 -7.06 -10.71
C GLN A 131 -13.20 -5.73 -10.67
N GLU A 132 -12.79 -5.26 -11.84
CA GLU A 132 -12.28 -3.92 -12.06
C GLU A 132 -13.23 -2.86 -11.48
N PHE A 133 -12.65 -1.79 -10.95
CA PHE A 133 -13.41 -0.72 -10.30
C PHE A 133 -13.45 0.52 -11.20
N VAL A 134 -14.64 0.88 -11.66
CA VAL A 134 -14.86 2.10 -12.44
C VAL A 134 -14.96 3.28 -11.48
N LEU A 135 -14.09 4.28 -11.66
CA LEU A 135 -14.12 5.52 -10.90
C LEU A 135 -13.98 6.72 -11.85
N GLY A 136 -15.07 7.47 -12.02
CA GLY A 136 -15.13 8.52 -13.03
C GLY A 136 -14.94 7.95 -14.44
N ASN A 137 -13.90 8.41 -15.14
CA ASN A 137 -13.56 7.94 -16.49
C ASN A 137 -12.47 6.84 -16.49
N ASP A 138 -12.02 6.43 -15.30
CA ASP A 138 -10.90 5.52 -15.14
C ASP A 138 -11.35 4.14 -14.67
N LEU A 139 -10.72 3.11 -15.23
CA LEU A 139 -10.90 1.72 -14.81
C LEU A 139 -9.69 1.32 -13.98
N HIS A 140 -9.92 1.02 -12.71
CA HIS A 140 -8.90 0.69 -11.74
C HIS A 140 -8.82 -0.82 -11.48
N GLN A 141 -7.59 -1.30 -11.41
CA GLN A 141 -7.19 -2.62 -10.95
C GLN A 141 -6.23 -2.50 -9.76
N ASP A 142 -5.96 -3.61 -9.09
CA ASP A 142 -5.05 -3.68 -7.95
C ASP A 142 -3.71 -2.99 -8.23
N GLY A 143 -3.19 -2.31 -7.21
CA GLY A 143 -1.88 -1.66 -7.27
C GLY A 143 -0.76 -2.66 -7.52
N GLY A 144 -0.92 -3.90 -7.05
CA GLY A 144 0.01 -5.00 -7.24
C GLY A 144 0.29 -5.33 -8.70
N LEU A 145 -0.61 -5.00 -9.64
CA LEU A 145 -0.40 -5.21 -11.08
C LEU A 145 0.81 -4.44 -11.64
N LEU A 146 1.12 -3.27 -11.09
CA LEU A 146 2.24 -2.42 -11.54
C LEU A 146 3.22 -2.08 -10.42
N ILE A 147 2.74 -1.90 -9.20
CA ILE A 147 3.51 -1.46 -8.03
C ILE A 147 3.14 -2.35 -6.84
N ASN A 148 3.70 -3.55 -6.81
CA ASN A 148 3.55 -4.46 -5.67
C ASN A 148 4.41 -4.04 -4.45
N ASN A 149 5.52 -3.32 -4.68
CA ASN A 149 6.31 -2.67 -3.63
C ASN A 149 6.21 -1.14 -3.75
N PRO A 150 5.32 -0.47 -2.99
CA PRO A 150 5.11 0.96 -3.09
C PRO A 150 6.21 1.81 -2.44
N THR A 151 7.33 1.22 -1.99
CA THR A 151 8.37 1.95 -1.25
C THR A 151 8.97 3.11 -2.06
N ALA A 152 9.33 2.87 -3.32
CA ALA A 152 9.90 3.92 -4.17
C ALA A 152 8.89 5.04 -4.44
N LEU A 153 7.62 4.69 -4.67
CA LEU A 153 6.51 5.64 -4.82
C LEU A 153 6.31 6.46 -3.54
N ALA A 154 6.33 5.82 -2.36
CA ALA A 154 6.18 6.50 -1.08
C ALA A 154 7.33 7.48 -0.83
N ILE A 155 8.57 7.10 -1.11
CA ILE A 155 9.74 8.00 -1.00
C ILE A 155 9.60 9.18 -1.96
N HIS A 156 9.14 8.94 -3.18
CA HIS A 156 8.87 10.01 -4.14
C HIS A 156 7.80 10.99 -3.62
N GLU A 157 6.65 10.49 -3.15
CA GLU A 157 5.60 11.33 -2.55
C GLU A 157 6.13 12.11 -1.33
N CYS A 158 6.94 11.49 -0.47
CA CYS A 158 7.58 12.16 0.66
C CYS A 158 8.50 13.31 0.21
N LYS A 159 9.29 13.12 -0.85
CA LYS A 159 10.15 14.18 -1.40
C LYS A 159 9.33 15.32 -2.01
N CYS A 160 8.16 15.04 -2.56
CA CYS A 160 7.24 16.09 -3.02
C CYS A 160 6.60 16.86 -1.85
N LEU A 161 6.22 16.16 -0.77
CA LEU A 161 5.62 16.78 0.42
C LEU A 161 6.62 17.61 1.22
N TRP A 162 7.85 17.11 1.35
CA TRP A 162 8.91 17.76 2.14
C TRP A 162 10.20 17.90 1.32
N PRO A 163 10.24 18.85 0.36
CA PRO A 163 11.42 19.07 -0.46
C PRO A 163 12.65 19.43 0.38
N GLY A 164 13.75 18.72 0.14
CA GLY A 164 15.03 18.92 0.83
C GLY A 164 15.10 18.33 2.24
N THR A 165 14.05 17.67 2.73
CA THR A 165 14.10 16.94 4.00
C THR A 165 14.54 15.50 3.76
N PRO A 166 15.65 15.04 4.37
CA PRO A 166 16.09 13.65 4.21
C PRO A 166 15.13 12.70 4.91
N VAL A 167 14.94 11.51 4.32
CA VAL A 167 14.16 10.44 4.96
C VAL A 167 15.04 9.79 6.02
N GLN A 168 14.59 9.79 7.27
CA GLN A 168 15.32 9.20 8.40
C GLN A 168 15.28 7.67 8.39
N CYS A 169 14.09 7.10 8.16
CA CYS A 169 13.88 5.67 8.21
C CYS A 169 12.71 5.29 7.30
N VAL A 170 12.85 4.15 6.63
CA VAL A 170 11.87 3.51 5.77
C VAL A 170 11.77 2.06 6.21
N VAL A 171 10.60 1.66 6.69
CA VAL A 171 10.29 0.25 6.95
C VAL A 171 9.33 -0.24 5.87
N SER A 172 9.76 -1.27 5.14
CA SER A 172 9.00 -1.91 4.09
C SER A 172 8.64 -3.32 4.53
N LEU A 173 7.34 -3.59 4.61
CA LEU A 173 6.79 -4.88 5.06
C LEU A 173 6.26 -5.65 3.86
N GLY A 174 6.78 -6.85 3.65
CA GLY A 174 6.31 -7.80 2.64
C GLY A 174 5.34 -8.81 3.23
N THR A 175 4.53 -9.42 2.38
CA THR A 175 3.54 -10.45 2.75
C THR A 175 4.13 -11.87 2.72
N GLY A 176 5.45 -12.00 2.63
CA GLY A 176 6.14 -13.28 2.48
C GLY A 176 6.63 -13.51 1.06
N ARG A 177 7.69 -14.32 0.94
CA ARG A 177 8.20 -14.83 -0.32
C ARG A 177 8.33 -16.34 -0.26
N PHE A 178 7.96 -17.01 -1.34
CA PHE A 178 8.11 -18.45 -1.51
C PHE A 178 8.98 -18.69 -2.74
N GLU A 179 10.10 -19.40 -2.57
CA GLU A 179 10.92 -19.88 -3.68
C GLU A 179 10.70 -21.38 -3.83
N GLY A 180 9.78 -21.74 -4.72
CA GLY A 180 9.57 -23.14 -5.08
C GLY A 180 10.77 -23.71 -5.86
N PRO A 181 10.96 -25.04 -5.88
CA PRO A 181 11.91 -25.65 -6.79
C PRO A 181 11.53 -25.25 -8.22
N GLY A 182 12.46 -24.63 -8.94
CA GLY A 182 12.23 -24.09 -10.28
C GLY A 182 11.50 -25.11 -11.16
N ASN A 183 10.28 -24.77 -11.59
CA ASN A 183 9.46 -25.67 -12.40
C ASN A 183 10.05 -25.73 -13.81
N HIS A 184 11.00 -26.64 -14.04
CA HIS A 184 11.51 -27.00 -15.37
C HIS A 184 10.57 -27.98 -16.12
N GLY A 185 9.30 -28.06 -15.73
CA GLY A 185 8.30 -28.93 -16.34
C GLY A 185 7.26 -28.13 -17.13
N ALA A 186 7.12 -28.44 -18.43
CA ALA A 186 6.07 -27.90 -19.28
C ALA A 186 4.70 -28.52 -18.91
N THR A 187 4.03 -27.98 -17.90
CA THR A 187 2.63 -28.31 -17.58
C THR A 187 1.76 -27.06 -17.55
N HIS A 188 0.51 -27.20 -17.98
CA HIS A 188 -0.45 -26.10 -18.16
C HIS A 188 -0.72 -25.37 -16.84
N THR A 189 -0.13 -24.19 -16.67
CA THR A 189 -0.47 -23.26 -15.59
C THR A 189 -1.72 -22.45 -15.96
N SER A 190 -2.64 -22.29 -15.01
CA SER A 190 -3.86 -21.48 -15.17
C SER A 190 -3.49 -20.04 -15.55
N LEU A 191 -4.36 -19.35 -16.32
CA LEU A 191 -4.18 -17.94 -16.67
C LEU A 191 -4.00 -17.06 -15.42
N LYS A 192 -4.65 -17.42 -14.29
CA LYS A 192 -4.48 -16.79 -12.98
C LYS A 192 -3.03 -16.89 -12.49
N THR A 193 -2.43 -18.06 -12.60
CA THR A 193 -1.05 -18.35 -12.19
C THR A 193 -0.03 -17.68 -13.13
N LYS A 194 -0.28 -17.67 -14.44
CA LYS A 194 0.57 -16.92 -15.39
C LYS A 194 0.52 -15.43 -15.14
N LEU A 195 -0.67 -14.89 -14.86
CA LEU A 195 -0.83 -13.47 -14.56
C LEU A 195 -0.19 -13.10 -13.22
N SER A 196 -0.36 -13.91 -12.17
CA SER A 196 0.31 -13.67 -10.89
C SER A 196 1.83 -13.76 -11.00
N HIS A 197 2.37 -14.70 -11.77
CA HIS A 197 3.81 -14.77 -12.05
C HIS A 197 4.29 -13.59 -12.89
N ILE A 198 3.59 -13.20 -13.96
CA ILE A 198 3.95 -12.03 -14.77
C ILE A 198 3.91 -10.75 -13.94
N ILE A 199 2.89 -10.59 -13.10
CA ILE A 199 2.78 -9.46 -12.17
C ILE A 199 3.96 -9.49 -11.20
N SER A 200 4.14 -10.58 -10.46
CA SER A 200 5.21 -10.72 -9.48
C SER A 200 6.60 -10.51 -10.09
N SER A 201 6.84 -11.01 -11.30
CA SER A 201 8.09 -10.86 -12.04
C SER A 201 8.27 -9.48 -12.70
N ALA A 202 7.19 -8.79 -13.08
CA ALA A 202 7.25 -7.45 -13.68
C ALA A 202 7.24 -6.33 -12.63
N THR A 203 6.73 -6.61 -11.44
CA THR A 203 6.71 -5.71 -10.28
C THR A 203 7.72 -6.18 -9.24
N ASP A 204 8.94 -6.49 -9.69
CA ASP A 204 9.96 -7.16 -8.90
C ASP A 204 10.21 -6.39 -7.59
N THR A 205 9.64 -6.94 -6.51
CA THR A 205 9.70 -6.32 -5.19
C THR A 205 11.13 -6.28 -4.67
N GLU A 206 11.99 -7.16 -5.18
CA GLU A 206 13.40 -7.28 -4.80
C GLU A 206 14.28 -6.33 -5.62
N GLU A 207 13.99 -6.05 -6.90
CA GLU A 207 14.73 -5.02 -7.66
C GLU A 207 14.58 -3.63 -7.03
N VAL A 208 13.35 -3.27 -6.63
CA VAL A 208 13.09 -2.03 -5.89
C VAL A 208 13.84 -2.05 -4.56
N HIS A 209 13.88 -3.19 -3.86
CA HIS A 209 14.64 -3.34 -2.62
C HIS A 209 16.14 -3.11 -2.85
N THR A 210 16.76 -3.79 -3.82
CA THR A 210 18.19 -3.66 -4.15
C THR A 210 18.54 -2.24 -4.56
N THR A 211 17.71 -1.60 -5.38
CA THR A 211 17.93 -0.22 -5.82
C THR A 211 17.86 0.76 -4.64
N LEU A 212 16.86 0.63 -3.78
CA LEU A 212 16.71 1.51 -2.62
C LEU A 212 17.80 1.27 -1.57
N ASP A 213 18.21 0.03 -1.36
CA ASP A 213 19.30 -0.32 -0.45
C ASP A 213 20.64 0.28 -0.92
N ALA A 214 20.90 0.26 -2.23
CA ALA A 214 22.10 0.85 -2.81
C ALA A 214 22.10 2.40 -2.82
N LEU A 215 20.93 3.02 -2.94
CA LEU A 215 20.81 4.48 -3.10
C LEU A 215 20.57 5.23 -1.79
N LEU A 216 19.98 4.58 -0.79
CA LEU A 216 19.70 5.21 0.50
C LEU A 216 20.92 5.10 1.42
N PRO A 217 21.11 6.07 2.34
CA PRO A 217 22.18 5.98 3.32
C PRO A 217 22.05 4.72 4.20
N PRO A 218 23.16 4.21 4.75
CA PRO A 218 23.12 3.11 5.71
C PRO A 218 22.11 3.38 6.82
N ASN A 219 21.45 2.33 7.30
CA ASN A 219 20.50 2.37 8.42
C ASN A 219 19.23 3.20 8.15
N THR A 220 18.95 3.55 6.89
CA THR A 220 17.75 4.29 6.50
C THR A 220 16.64 3.35 6.02
N TYR A 221 16.97 2.18 5.49
CA TYR A 221 15.99 1.29 4.86
C TYR A 221 16.00 -0.11 5.47
N PHE A 222 14.83 -0.58 5.90
CA PHE A 222 14.63 -1.88 6.51
C PHE A 222 13.49 -2.62 5.80
N ARG A 223 13.84 -3.67 5.05
CA ARG A 223 12.88 -4.59 4.43
C ARG A 223 12.67 -5.82 5.31
N PHE A 224 11.42 -6.11 5.65
CA PHE A 224 11.02 -7.36 6.32
C PHE A 224 10.12 -8.13 5.38
N ASN A 225 10.61 -9.27 4.88
CA ASN A 225 9.87 -10.13 3.96
C ASN A 225 10.23 -11.59 4.28
N PRO A 226 9.43 -12.28 5.13
CA PRO A 226 9.73 -13.64 5.58
C PRO A 226 9.74 -14.65 4.43
N PHE A 227 10.62 -15.66 4.53
CA PHE A 227 10.59 -16.80 3.63
C PHE A 227 9.55 -17.81 4.12
N MET A 228 8.62 -18.18 3.26
CA MET A 228 7.54 -19.13 3.55
C MET A 228 7.93 -20.53 3.12
N THR A 229 7.54 -21.55 3.88
CA THR A 229 7.83 -22.96 3.50
C THR A 229 6.88 -23.49 2.43
N GLU A 230 5.70 -22.89 2.29
CA GLU A 230 4.67 -23.30 1.35
C GLU A 230 4.17 -22.13 0.50
N ASP A 231 3.72 -22.45 -0.71
CA ASP A 231 3.00 -21.49 -1.56
C ASP A 231 1.55 -21.34 -1.07
N ILE A 232 1.30 -20.28 -0.32
CA ILE A 232 -0.02 -19.98 0.24
C ILE A 232 -0.76 -19.02 -0.70
N PRO A 233 -1.92 -19.42 -1.25
CA PRO A 233 -2.65 -18.59 -2.20
C PRO A 233 -3.28 -17.36 -1.51
N LEU A 234 -3.51 -16.31 -2.29
CA LEU A 234 -4.04 -15.03 -1.80
C LEU A 234 -5.44 -15.14 -1.16
N ASP A 235 -6.25 -16.09 -1.61
CA ASP A 235 -7.61 -16.41 -1.14
C ASP A 235 -7.65 -17.36 0.06
N GLU A 236 -6.51 -17.67 0.68
CA GLU A 236 -6.48 -18.57 1.83
C GLU A 236 -7.17 -17.94 3.06
N SER A 237 -8.21 -18.63 3.55
CA SER A 237 -8.99 -18.19 4.72
C SER A 237 -8.97 -19.19 5.87
N ARG A 238 -8.33 -20.35 5.72
CA ARG A 238 -8.30 -21.39 6.77
C ARG A 238 -7.41 -20.95 7.93
N SER A 239 -7.94 -21.01 9.15
CA SER A 239 -7.24 -20.66 10.38
C SER A 239 -5.89 -21.37 10.53
N GLU A 240 -5.80 -22.64 10.12
CA GLU A 240 -4.57 -23.44 10.17
C GLU A 240 -3.44 -22.80 9.36
N LYS A 241 -3.72 -22.39 8.12
CA LYS A 241 -2.74 -21.76 7.22
C LYS A 241 -2.40 -20.33 7.66
N LEU A 242 -3.39 -19.58 8.16
CA LEU A 242 -3.15 -18.27 8.73
C LEU A 242 -2.28 -18.32 9.99
N ASN A 243 -2.45 -19.36 10.81
CA ASN A 243 -1.58 -19.59 11.97
C ASN A 243 -0.17 -20.01 11.55
N LEU A 244 -0.03 -20.84 10.52
CA LEU A 244 1.26 -21.16 9.93
C LEU A 244 2.02 -19.88 9.50
N LEU A 245 1.35 -18.97 8.77
CA LEU A 245 1.93 -17.69 8.36
C LEU A 245 2.42 -16.86 9.55
N ARG A 246 1.63 -16.81 10.63
CA ARG A 246 2.01 -16.10 11.84
C ARG A 246 3.25 -16.73 12.49
N ASP A 247 3.24 -18.04 12.68
CA ASP A 247 4.33 -18.75 13.35
C ASP A 247 5.64 -18.68 12.52
N GLU A 248 5.55 -18.67 11.19
CA GLU A 248 6.71 -18.43 10.31
C GLU A 248 7.24 -17.00 10.42
N CYS A 249 6.35 -16.02 10.49
CA CYS A 249 6.72 -14.63 10.71
C CYS A 249 7.43 -14.44 12.06
N GLU A 250 6.93 -15.06 13.13
CA GLU A 250 7.55 -15.01 14.46
C GLU A 250 8.98 -15.57 14.42
N ARG A 251 9.18 -16.76 13.84
CA ARG A 251 10.52 -17.36 13.68
C ARG A 251 11.45 -16.49 12.84
N TYR A 252 10.93 -15.84 11.80
CA TYR A 252 11.70 -14.91 10.99
C TYR A 252 12.13 -13.69 11.80
N LEU A 253 11.24 -13.11 12.60
CA LEU A 253 11.56 -11.96 13.46
C LEU A 253 12.57 -12.32 14.54
N GLU A 254 12.48 -13.49 15.16
CA GLU A 254 13.48 -14.00 16.13
C GLU A 254 14.87 -14.07 15.51
N ARG A 255 14.99 -14.62 14.29
CA ARG A 255 16.27 -14.69 13.56
C ARG A 255 16.81 -13.32 13.13
N ASN A 256 15.94 -12.32 12.99
CA ASN A 256 16.27 -10.97 12.55
C ASN A 256 16.11 -9.94 13.69
N ALA A 257 16.21 -10.37 14.95
CA ALA A 257 15.94 -9.54 16.12
C ALA A 257 16.81 -8.27 16.15
N GLU A 258 18.09 -8.37 15.79
CA GLU A 258 18.99 -7.22 15.71
C GLU A 258 18.51 -6.18 14.69
N LYS A 259 18.10 -6.62 13.49
CA LYS A 259 17.54 -5.76 12.44
C LYS A 259 16.25 -5.09 12.91
N LEU A 260 15.38 -5.82 13.59
CA LEU A 260 14.13 -5.29 14.15
C LEU A 260 14.40 -4.23 15.22
N GLN A 261 15.33 -4.52 16.14
CA GLN A 261 15.73 -3.58 17.21
C GLN A 261 16.34 -2.30 16.62
N MET A 262 17.12 -2.44 15.56
CA MET A 262 17.73 -1.32 14.85
C MET A 262 16.69 -0.48 14.09
N ALA A 263 15.73 -1.11 13.43
CA ALA A 263 14.62 -0.39 12.80
C ALA A 263 13.80 0.37 13.84
N ALA A 264 13.50 -0.27 14.98
CA ALA A 264 12.78 0.36 16.09
C ALA A 264 13.54 1.55 16.68
N SER A 265 14.86 1.41 16.92
CA SER A 265 15.67 2.51 17.46
C SER A 265 15.73 3.71 16.50
N MET A 266 15.89 3.46 15.21
CA MET A 266 15.88 4.51 14.18
C MET A 266 14.50 5.17 14.04
N LEU A 267 13.40 4.44 14.21
CA LEU A 267 12.04 5.01 14.18
C LEU A 267 11.71 5.83 15.44
N SER A 268 12.20 5.41 16.61
CA SER A 268 11.98 6.09 17.88
C SER A 268 12.91 7.29 18.11
N GLN A 269 13.90 7.49 17.25
CA GLN A 269 14.80 8.62 17.37
C GLN A 269 14.07 9.95 17.15
N GLU A 270 14.05 10.78 18.19
CA GLU A 270 13.48 12.12 18.11
C GLU A 270 14.37 13.08 17.32
N LYS A 271 13.72 14.08 16.72
CA LYS A 271 14.42 15.20 16.07
C LYS A 271 15.32 15.92 17.06
N SER A 272 16.56 16.20 16.64
CA SER A 272 17.50 16.98 17.44
C SER A 272 17.04 18.44 17.59
N ALA A 273 17.55 19.14 18.61
CA ALA A 273 17.21 20.55 18.82
C ALA A 273 17.55 21.43 17.59
N ILE A 274 18.65 21.12 16.91
CA ILE A 274 19.09 21.81 15.70
C ILE A 274 18.13 21.55 14.54
N GLN A 275 17.68 20.30 14.35
CA GLN A 275 16.68 19.97 13.33
C GLN A 275 15.36 20.70 13.59
N ARG A 276 14.88 20.69 14.85
CA ARG A 276 13.66 21.42 15.25
C ARG A 276 13.77 22.92 14.95
N LEU A 277 14.90 23.54 15.28
CA LEU A 277 15.15 24.95 15.00
C LEU A 277 15.18 25.24 13.49
N THR A 278 15.87 24.39 12.72
CA THR A 278 16.00 24.55 11.26
C THR A 278 14.65 24.43 10.57
N GLU A 279 13.84 23.44 10.95
CA GLU A 279 12.48 23.27 10.45
C GLU A 279 11.57 24.44 10.84
N TRP A 280 11.69 24.94 12.07
CA TRP A 280 10.93 26.10 12.52
C TRP A 280 11.29 27.36 11.72
N LEU A 281 12.58 27.59 11.48
CA LEU A 281 13.04 28.71 10.64
C LEU A 281 12.54 28.59 9.20
N LYS A 282 12.59 27.38 8.62
CA LYS A 282 12.07 27.10 7.28
C LYS A 282 10.57 27.37 7.21
N LEU A 283 9.80 26.87 8.18
CA LEU A 283 8.36 27.12 8.26
C LEU A 283 8.04 28.62 8.37
N LYS A 284 8.78 29.36 9.21
CA LYS A 284 8.59 30.81 9.35
C LYS A 284 8.88 31.56 8.05
N ARG A 285 9.93 31.16 7.33
CA ARG A 285 10.25 31.71 6.01
C ARG A 285 9.11 31.45 5.03
N ASP A 286 8.65 30.22 4.91
CA ASP A 286 7.57 29.83 3.98
C ASP A 286 6.25 30.57 4.29
N MET A 287 5.94 30.81 5.58
CA MET A 287 4.80 31.62 5.99
C MET A 287 4.93 33.10 5.61
N CYS A 288 6.15 33.65 5.67
CA CYS A 288 6.43 35.05 5.30
C CYS A 288 6.45 35.25 3.78
N ASP A 289 7.02 34.31 3.04
CA ASP A 289 7.10 34.36 1.56
C ASP A 289 5.72 34.11 0.90
N GLY A 290 4.77 33.52 1.63
CA GLY A 290 3.38 33.33 1.20
C GLY A 290 2.45 34.53 1.44
N LEU A 291 2.91 35.61 2.09
CA LEU A 291 2.14 36.85 2.23
C LEU A 291 2.37 37.74 1.00
N PRO A 292 1.31 38.27 0.34
CA PRO A 292 1.51 39.27 -0.70
C PRO A 292 2.26 40.46 -0.11
N PRO A 293 3.17 41.11 -0.87
CA PRO A 293 3.96 42.21 -0.35
C PRO A 293 3.03 43.37 0.06
N PHE A 294 2.81 43.51 1.36
CA PHE A 294 2.10 44.63 1.98
C PHE A 294 2.98 45.89 2.05
N PHE A 295 3.78 46.17 1.02
CA PHE A 295 4.53 47.42 0.91
C PHE A 295 4.80 47.75 -0.57
N SER A 296 3.91 48.54 -1.18
CA SER A 296 4.26 49.82 -1.83
C SER A 296 3.08 50.36 -2.66
N LYS A 297 2.28 51.24 -2.06
CA LYS A 297 1.65 52.38 -2.75
C LYS A 297 1.42 53.46 -1.69
N LEU A 298 2.48 54.23 -1.46
CA LEU A 298 2.42 55.62 -0.99
C LEU A 298 3.18 56.44 -2.02
#